data_AF-A0A930NPB1-F1
#
_entry.id   AF-A0A930NPB1-F1
#
_cell.length_a   1.000
_cell.length_b   1.000
_cell.length_c   1.000
_cell.angle_alpha   90.00
_cell.angle_beta   90.00
_cell.angle_gamma   90.00
#
_symmetry.space_group_name_H-M   'P 1'
#
loop_
_entity.id
_entity.type
_entity.pdbx_description
1 polymer ?
#
loop_
_entity_poly.entity_id
_entity_poly.type
_entity_poly.pdbx_seq_one_letter_code
_entity_poly.pdbx_strand_id
1 'polypeptide(L)'
;MALRGGIIAPINKERLETELGIRFRAYGTGWRYDWQSDGMLARVVRPDGKEVSFAYDALGRRIRKSFAGTTTQFVWDGNVPLHEWTEESEMVTWLFEQDTFVPAAKLVANGECFFIVSDYLGTPMQAYDKQGDKVWEQELDIYGRQRKQPSAFLPFKYQGQYEDAETGLYYNRFRYYDPNAGSYISQDPIGLKGGNPTLYACVKDSNNEIDVCGLNVFWSGGVDAQNAARIFAKQKGDTILEMTPHGQALEEWTKNLDWETEAKPLWQKTSKDFAGSTVGEAHVFIYEPKYRGANSVWEQDELPILKKKGIPVFEHKIDADGNIKVKQIHH
;
A
#
# COMPACT_ATOMS: atom_id res chain seq x y z
N MET A 1 -32.64 -33.40 -17.25
CA MET A 1 -33.29 -32.40 -18.13
C MET A 1 -32.79 -31.03 -17.69
N ALA A 2 -31.84 -30.47 -18.42
CA ALA A 2 -31.17 -29.22 -18.09
C ALA A 2 -32.14 -28.03 -18.24
N LEU A 3 -32.28 -27.22 -17.20
CA LEU A 3 -32.80 -25.86 -17.34
C LEU A 3 -31.61 -24.94 -17.58
N ARG A 4 -31.75 -24.23 -18.69
CA ARG A 4 -30.73 -23.47 -19.42
C ARG A 4 -30.48 -22.12 -18.74
N GLY A 5 -29.22 -21.71 -18.80
CA GLY A 5 -28.75 -20.33 -18.96
C GLY A 5 -29.55 -19.24 -18.28
N GLY A 6 -29.10 -18.80 -17.11
CA GLY A 6 -29.47 -17.49 -16.58
C GLY A 6 -29.10 -16.42 -17.60
N ILE A 7 -30.11 -15.88 -18.28
CA ILE A 7 -29.99 -14.69 -19.12
C ILE A 7 -29.59 -13.55 -18.19
N ILE A 8 -28.34 -13.11 -18.31
CA ILE A 8 -27.86 -11.88 -17.69
C ILE A 8 -28.72 -10.75 -18.26
N ALA A 9 -29.53 -10.12 -17.41
CA ALA A 9 -30.27 -8.93 -17.81
C ALA A 9 -29.25 -7.88 -18.29
N PRO A 10 -29.35 -7.38 -19.53
CA PRO A 10 -28.46 -6.32 -19.99
C PRO A 10 -28.65 -5.12 -19.06
N ILE A 11 -27.54 -4.51 -18.65
CA ILE A 11 -27.53 -3.31 -17.83
C ILE A 11 -28.44 -2.25 -18.49
N ASN A 12 -29.44 -1.78 -17.77
CA ASN A 12 -30.31 -0.68 -18.21
C ASN A 12 -29.52 0.63 -18.13
N LYS A 13 -28.81 0.93 -19.23
CA LYS A 13 -27.89 2.07 -19.35
C LYS A 13 -28.59 3.40 -19.15
N GLU A 14 -29.79 3.56 -19.72
CA GLU A 14 -30.58 4.79 -19.57
C GLU A 14 -30.88 5.07 -18.10
N ARG A 15 -31.19 4.03 -17.32
CA ARG A 15 -31.39 4.18 -15.88
C ARG A 15 -30.13 4.66 -15.17
N LEU A 16 -28.97 4.07 -15.46
CA LEU A 16 -27.71 4.42 -14.81
C LEU A 16 -27.14 5.78 -15.25
N GLU A 17 -27.26 6.15 -16.53
CA GLU A 17 -26.89 7.49 -17.00
C GLU A 17 -27.76 8.55 -16.34
N THR A 18 -29.04 8.24 -16.10
CA THR A 18 -29.97 9.12 -15.37
C THR A 18 -29.66 9.18 -13.87
N GLU A 19 -29.42 8.04 -13.22
CA GLU A 19 -29.14 7.94 -11.78
C GLU A 19 -27.78 8.55 -11.41
N LEU A 20 -26.76 8.36 -12.25
CA LEU A 20 -25.37 8.74 -11.97
C LEU A 20 -24.93 10.02 -12.71
N GLY A 21 -25.75 10.56 -13.63
CA GLY A 21 -25.42 11.77 -14.39
C GLY A 21 -24.22 11.62 -15.33
N ILE A 22 -23.89 10.40 -15.74
CA ILE A 22 -22.75 10.09 -16.63
C ILE A 22 -23.23 9.79 -18.05
N ARG A 23 -22.36 9.98 -19.06
CA ARG A 23 -22.57 9.44 -20.42
C ARG A 23 -21.55 8.36 -20.71
N PHE A 24 -22.01 7.16 -21.06
CA PHE A 24 -21.15 6.10 -21.56
C PHE A 24 -20.63 6.45 -22.95
N ARG A 25 -19.31 6.64 -23.10
CA ARG A 25 -18.67 6.99 -24.38
C ARG A 25 -18.06 5.80 -25.14
N ALA A 26 -17.93 4.64 -24.50
CA ALA A 26 -17.36 3.44 -25.11
C ALA A 26 -18.43 2.38 -25.37
N TYR A 27 -18.51 1.92 -26.61
CA TYR A 27 -19.30 0.76 -27.03
C TYR A 27 -18.56 -0.51 -26.61
N GLY A 28 -19.29 -1.50 -26.10
CA GLY A 28 -18.73 -2.66 -25.40
C GLY A 28 -17.61 -3.38 -26.13
N THR A 29 -16.44 -3.42 -25.47
CA THR A 29 -15.37 -4.43 -25.40
C THR A 29 -14.22 -3.72 -24.67
N GLY A 30 -14.22 -3.72 -23.34
CA GLY A 30 -13.25 -2.97 -22.56
C GLY A 30 -13.34 -3.27 -21.08
N TRP A 31 -12.31 -2.86 -20.34
CA TRP A 31 -12.28 -2.96 -18.89
C TRP A 31 -13.16 -1.86 -18.28
N ARG A 32 -14.02 -2.21 -17.32
CA ARG A 32 -14.75 -1.26 -16.47
C ARG A 32 -14.34 -1.48 -15.03
N TYR A 33 -14.02 -0.39 -14.33
CA TYR A 33 -13.65 -0.39 -12.92
C TYR A 33 -14.73 0.38 -12.16
N ASP A 34 -15.38 -0.30 -11.22
CA ASP A 34 -16.37 0.30 -10.33
C ASP A 34 -15.75 0.42 -8.94
N TRP A 35 -15.86 1.60 -8.33
CA TRP A 35 -15.22 1.95 -7.07
C TRP A 35 -16.26 2.16 -5.96
N GLN A 36 -15.87 1.88 -4.72
CA GLN A 36 -16.62 2.24 -3.52
C GLN A 36 -16.45 3.73 -3.22
N SER A 37 -17.30 4.27 -2.34
CA SER A 37 -17.27 5.69 -1.96
C SER A 37 -15.99 6.12 -1.24
N ASP A 38 -15.27 5.15 -0.65
CA ASP A 38 -13.99 5.35 0.02
C ASP A 38 -12.78 5.26 -0.94
N GLY A 39 -13.02 5.02 -2.23
CA GLY A 39 -11.98 4.90 -3.26
C GLY A 39 -11.42 3.50 -3.44
N MET A 40 -11.94 2.48 -2.75
CA MET A 40 -11.55 1.08 -2.95
C MET A 40 -12.20 0.47 -4.20
N LEU A 41 -11.49 -0.42 -4.91
CA LEU A 41 -12.01 -1.05 -6.11
C LEU A 41 -13.09 -2.07 -5.74
N ALA A 42 -14.35 -1.79 -6.04
CA ALA A 42 -15.44 -2.71 -5.73
C ALA A 42 -15.51 -3.86 -6.72
N ARG A 43 -15.37 -3.55 -8.01
CA ARG A 43 -15.61 -4.50 -9.10
C ARG A 43 -14.85 -4.15 -10.37
N VAL A 44 -14.46 -5.17 -11.12
CA VAL A 44 -13.90 -5.07 -12.45
C VAL A 44 -14.74 -5.89 -13.42
N VAL A 45 -15.24 -5.27 -14.48
CA VAL A 45 -15.83 -5.98 -15.61
C VAL A 45 -14.79 -6.08 -16.71
N ARG A 46 -14.45 -7.32 -17.05
CA ARG A 46 -13.46 -7.67 -18.06
C ARG A 46 -14.03 -7.44 -19.47
N PRO A 47 -13.17 -7.36 -20.52
CA PRO A 47 -13.63 -7.23 -21.91
C PRO A 47 -14.51 -8.40 -22.38
N ASP A 48 -14.38 -9.57 -21.77
CA ASP A 48 -15.21 -10.75 -22.03
C ASP A 48 -16.57 -10.72 -21.29
N GLY A 49 -16.87 -9.62 -20.58
CA GLY A 49 -18.10 -9.41 -19.83
C GLY A 49 -18.14 -10.10 -18.46
N LYS A 50 -17.10 -10.85 -18.07
CA LYS A 50 -17.04 -11.49 -16.75
C LYS A 50 -16.66 -10.47 -15.68
N GLU A 51 -17.22 -10.64 -14.50
CA GLU A 51 -17.01 -9.73 -13.38
C GLU A 51 -16.07 -10.35 -12.34
N VAL A 52 -15.16 -9.52 -11.83
CA VAL A 52 -14.35 -9.76 -10.63
C VAL A 52 -14.83 -8.79 -9.56
N SER A 53 -15.13 -9.26 -8.35
CA SER A 53 -15.59 -8.40 -7.24
C SER A 53 -14.71 -8.54 -6.01
N PHE A 54 -14.57 -7.45 -5.25
CA PHE A 54 -13.74 -7.39 -4.05
C PHE A 54 -14.55 -6.90 -2.84
N ALA A 55 -14.16 -7.36 -1.64
CA ALA A 55 -14.69 -6.87 -0.38
C ALA A 55 -13.56 -6.60 0.62
N TYR A 56 -13.77 -5.59 1.46
CA TYR A 56 -12.77 -5.07 2.39
C TYR A 56 -13.32 -5.02 3.81
N ASP A 57 -12.44 -5.08 4.80
CA ASP A 57 -12.78 -4.72 6.17
C ASP A 57 -12.73 -3.20 6.39
N ALA A 58 -13.10 -2.75 7.60
CA ALA A 58 -13.12 -1.34 7.96
C ALA A 58 -11.74 -0.66 7.97
N LEU A 59 -10.64 -1.43 7.92
CA LEU A 59 -9.27 -0.93 7.84
C LEU A 59 -8.77 -0.87 6.38
N GLY A 60 -9.64 -1.18 5.41
CA GLY A 60 -9.31 -1.17 3.99
C GLY A 60 -8.52 -2.40 3.54
N ARG A 61 -8.51 -3.49 4.31
CA ARG A 61 -7.83 -4.74 3.93
C ARG A 61 -8.80 -5.64 3.20
N ARG A 62 -8.40 -6.17 2.05
CA ARG A 62 -9.22 -7.08 1.25
C ARG A 62 -9.48 -8.38 2.01
N ILE A 63 -10.73 -8.65 2.33
CA ILE A 63 -11.17 -9.89 2.98
C ILE A 63 -11.70 -10.92 1.99
N ARG A 64 -12.03 -10.50 0.76
CA ARG A 64 -12.56 -11.38 -0.28
C ARG A 64 -12.27 -10.87 -1.69
N LYS A 65 -12.04 -11.80 -2.61
CA LYS A 65 -12.21 -11.59 -4.05
C LYS A 65 -12.99 -12.76 -4.68
N SER A 66 -13.79 -12.47 -5.69
CA SER A 66 -14.60 -13.48 -6.38
C SER A 66 -14.51 -13.31 -7.89
N PHE A 67 -14.30 -14.42 -8.60
CA PHE A 67 -14.26 -14.47 -10.05
C PHE A 67 -14.71 -15.84 -10.56
N ALA A 68 -15.56 -15.85 -11.60
CA ALA A 68 -16.00 -17.07 -12.28
C ALA A 68 -16.55 -18.19 -11.37
N GLY A 69 -17.19 -17.82 -10.24
CA GLY A 69 -17.73 -18.76 -9.26
C GLY A 69 -16.78 -19.12 -8.12
N THR A 70 -15.47 -18.89 -8.28
CA THR A 70 -14.47 -19.10 -7.24
C THR A 70 -14.38 -17.86 -6.36
N THR A 71 -14.39 -18.06 -5.05
CA THR A 71 -14.18 -16.99 -4.05
C THR A 71 -12.92 -17.29 -3.25
N THR A 72 -11.95 -16.37 -3.29
CA THR A 72 -10.80 -16.39 -2.40
C THR A 72 -11.08 -15.50 -1.20
N GLN A 73 -10.91 -16.07 -0.01
CA GLN A 73 -11.04 -15.38 1.27
C GLN A 73 -9.66 -15.05 1.81
N PHE A 74 -9.57 -14.01 2.65
CA PHE A 74 -8.33 -13.57 3.26
C PHE A 74 -8.50 -13.31 4.76
N VAL A 75 -7.48 -13.68 5.53
CA VAL A 75 -7.27 -13.24 6.93
C VAL A 75 -5.91 -12.56 7.00
N TRP A 76 -5.80 -11.53 7.83
CA TRP A 76 -4.64 -10.64 7.89
C TRP A 76 -3.95 -10.69 9.25
N ASP A 77 -2.63 -10.63 9.26
CA ASP A 77 -1.80 -10.30 10.42
C ASP A 77 -1.20 -8.90 10.20
N GLY A 78 -1.66 -7.93 10.98
CA GLY A 78 -1.37 -6.51 10.75
C GLY A 78 -1.67 -6.09 9.31
N ASN A 79 -0.61 -5.88 8.53
CA ASN A 79 -0.66 -5.42 7.14
C ASN A 79 -0.28 -6.44 6.09
N VAL A 80 0.01 -7.68 6.47
CA VAL A 80 0.31 -8.78 5.55
C VAL A 80 -0.80 -9.84 5.58
N PRO A 81 -1.11 -10.48 4.45
CA PRO A 81 -2.09 -11.57 4.44
C PRO A 81 -1.53 -12.74 5.24
N LEU A 82 -2.27 -13.23 6.23
CA LEU A 82 -1.90 -14.40 7.02
C LEU A 82 -2.40 -15.69 6.37
N HIS A 83 -3.69 -15.72 6.02
CA HIS A 83 -4.31 -16.88 5.36
C HIS A 83 -5.04 -16.48 4.08
N GLU A 84 -5.00 -17.37 3.09
CA GLU A 84 -5.89 -17.34 1.94
C GLU A 84 -6.44 -18.73 1.64
N TRP A 85 -7.68 -18.81 1.18
CA TRP A 85 -8.28 -20.08 0.76
C TRP A 85 -9.44 -19.84 -0.20
N THR A 86 -9.80 -20.90 -0.93
CA THR A 86 -11.04 -20.97 -1.71
C THR A 86 -11.88 -22.16 -1.23
N GLU A 87 -13.07 -22.34 -1.77
CA GLU A 87 -13.85 -23.56 -1.49
C GLU A 87 -13.23 -24.82 -2.12
N GLU A 88 -12.42 -24.65 -3.17
CA GLU A 88 -11.83 -25.74 -3.96
C GLU A 88 -10.35 -26.00 -3.64
N SER A 89 -9.71 -25.11 -2.87
CA SER A 89 -8.28 -25.18 -2.56
C SER A 89 -8.03 -25.25 -1.07
N GLU A 90 -6.95 -25.95 -0.71
CA GLU A 90 -6.44 -25.95 0.66
C GLU A 90 -6.11 -24.52 1.14
N MET A 91 -6.25 -24.32 2.45
CA MET A 91 -5.83 -23.07 3.08
C MET A 91 -4.32 -22.91 2.99
N VAL A 92 -3.88 -21.74 2.54
CA VAL A 92 -2.49 -21.33 2.52
C VAL A 92 -2.25 -20.34 3.65
N THR A 93 -1.19 -20.56 4.41
CA THR A 93 -0.64 -19.60 5.37
C THR A 93 0.62 -18.98 4.80
N TRP A 94 0.67 -17.67 4.75
CA TRP A 94 1.85 -16.93 4.32
C TRP A 94 2.63 -16.46 5.54
N LEU A 95 3.94 -16.69 5.54
CA LEU A 95 4.85 -16.15 6.54
C LEU A 95 5.68 -15.04 5.92
N PHE A 96 5.88 -13.98 6.68
CA PHE A 96 6.67 -12.82 6.30
C PHE A 96 7.82 -12.62 7.28
N GLU A 97 8.92 -12.01 6.83
CA GLU A 97 9.95 -11.56 7.75
C GLU A 97 9.36 -10.51 8.70
N GLN A 98 9.77 -10.58 9.97
CA GLN A 98 9.19 -9.79 11.05
C GLN A 98 9.19 -8.29 10.74
N ASP A 99 8.01 -7.65 10.88
CA ASP A 99 7.80 -6.22 10.65
C ASP A 99 8.17 -5.75 9.23
N THR A 100 8.06 -6.64 8.22
CA THR A 100 8.30 -6.34 6.81
C THR A 100 7.17 -6.88 5.90
N PHE A 101 7.29 -6.62 4.60
CA PHE A 101 6.41 -7.15 3.56
C PHE A 101 7.11 -8.21 2.71
N VAL A 102 8.26 -8.70 3.17
CA VAL A 102 9.07 -9.72 2.47
C VAL A 102 8.51 -11.10 2.80
N PRO A 103 7.96 -11.83 1.80
CA PRO A 103 7.44 -13.16 2.05
C PRO A 103 8.59 -14.14 2.29
N ALA A 104 8.50 -14.93 3.36
CA ALA A 104 9.51 -15.88 3.81
C ALA A 104 9.11 -17.34 3.54
N ALA A 105 7.83 -17.68 3.68
CA ALA A 105 7.37 -19.04 3.43
C ALA A 105 5.89 -19.13 3.03
N LYS A 106 5.55 -20.23 2.34
CA LYS A 106 4.20 -20.66 2.01
C LYS A 106 3.94 -22.00 2.70
N LEU A 107 2.94 -22.06 3.57
CA LEU A 107 2.51 -23.30 4.23
C LEU A 107 1.12 -23.66 3.74
N VAL A 108 0.92 -24.90 3.30
CA VAL A 108 -0.37 -25.39 2.82
C VAL A 108 -0.96 -26.35 3.86
N ALA A 109 -2.26 -26.30 4.09
CA ALA A 109 -2.94 -27.10 5.11
C ALA A 109 -2.75 -28.63 4.94
N ASN A 110 -2.47 -29.10 3.72
CA ASN A 110 -2.11 -30.48 3.41
C ASN A 110 -0.72 -30.91 3.92
N GLY A 111 0.04 -30.00 4.54
CA GLY A 111 1.38 -30.25 5.09
C GLY A 111 2.54 -29.94 4.13
N GLU A 112 2.27 -29.39 2.95
CA GLU A 112 3.33 -28.86 2.08
C GLU A 112 3.86 -27.54 2.62
N CYS A 113 5.18 -27.35 2.54
CA CYS A 113 5.84 -26.11 2.92
C CYS A 113 6.87 -25.72 1.87
N PHE A 114 6.93 -24.42 1.58
CA PHE A 114 7.84 -23.86 0.61
C PHE A 114 8.56 -22.64 1.19
N PHE A 115 9.87 -22.58 1.00
CA PHE A 115 10.73 -21.50 1.47
C PHE A 115 10.98 -20.53 0.33
N ILE A 116 10.81 -19.24 0.60
CA ILE A 116 10.89 -18.18 -0.41
C ILE A 116 12.21 -17.45 -0.24
N VAL A 117 12.91 -17.24 -1.35
CA VAL A 117 14.15 -16.46 -1.40
C VAL A 117 13.86 -15.17 -2.16
N SER A 118 14.15 -14.05 -1.51
CA SER A 118 13.92 -12.70 -2.03
C SER A 118 15.24 -12.01 -2.38
N ASP A 119 15.17 -10.99 -3.23
CA ASP A 119 16.30 -10.10 -3.51
C ASP A 119 16.54 -9.07 -2.38
N TYR A 120 17.50 -8.16 -2.58
CA TYR A 120 17.83 -7.13 -1.60
C TYR A 120 16.71 -6.09 -1.38
N LEU A 121 15.74 -6.00 -2.30
CA LEU A 121 14.54 -5.17 -2.18
C LEU A 121 13.37 -5.97 -1.63
N GLY A 122 13.55 -7.21 -1.19
CA GLY A 122 12.48 -8.05 -0.66
C GLY A 122 11.51 -8.59 -1.72
N THR A 123 11.88 -8.53 -3.01
CA THR A 123 11.10 -9.11 -4.11
C THR A 123 11.34 -10.62 -4.15
N PRO A 124 10.30 -11.46 -4.09
CA PRO A 124 10.45 -12.92 -4.16
C PRO A 124 10.98 -13.35 -5.53
N MET A 125 12.10 -14.06 -5.54
CA MET A 125 12.77 -14.51 -6.77
C MET A 125 12.64 -16.02 -6.99
N GLN A 126 12.68 -16.81 -5.92
CA GLN A 126 12.69 -18.27 -6.01
C GLN A 126 11.91 -18.88 -4.84
N ALA A 127 11.40 -20.10 -5.04
CA ALA A 127 10.87 -20.91 -3.95
C ALA A 127 11.36 -22.35 -4.03
N TYR A 128 11.56 -22.94 -2.86
CA TYR A 128 12.09 -24.29 -2.67
C TYR A 128 11.15 -25.12 -1.81
N ASP A 129 11.02 -26.40 -2.10
CA ASP A 129 10.27 -27.33 -1.25
C ASP A 129 11.09 -27.79 -0.02
N LYS A 130 10.51 -28.69 0.78
CA LYS A 130 11.16 -29.26 1.98
C LYS A 130 12.37 -30.16 1.68
N GLN A 131 12.55 -30.60 0.44
CA GLN A 131 13.72 -31.34 0.00
C GLN A 131 14.85 -30.42 -0.48
N GLY A 132 14.57 -29.12 -0.62
CA GLY A 132 15.50 -28.13 -1.15
C GLY A 132 15.51 -28.09 -2.69
N ASP A 133 14.51 -28.68 -3.33
CA ASP A 133 14.34 -28.62 -4.78
C ASP A 133 13.64 -27.31 -5.17
N LYS A 134 14.14 -26.63 -6.21
CA LYS A 134 13.54 -25.39 -6.70
C LYS A 134 12.23 -25.70 -7.43
N VAL A 135 11.12 -25.22 -6.89
CA VAL A 135 9.77 -25.47 -7.44
C VAL A 135 9.21 -24.26 -8.19
N TRP A 136 9.78 -23.08 -7.98
CA TRP A 136 9.30 -21.84 -8.59
C TRP A 136 10.42 -20.82 -8.74
N GLU A 137 10.32 -20.00 -9.78
CA GLU A 137 11.16 -18.83 -9.99
C GLU A 137 10.39 -17.70 -10.67
N GLN A 138 10.81 -16.47 -10.41
CA GLN A 138 10.30 -15.28 -11.04
C GLN A 138 11.43 -14.31 -11.36
N GLU A 139 11.25 -13.57 -12.44
CA GLU A 139 12.05 -12.41 -12.80
C GLU A 139 11.08 -11.31 -13.21
N LEU A 140 11.13 -10.18 -12.52
CA LEU A 140 10.30 -9.01 -12.81
C LEU A 140 11.08 -8.00 -13.63
N ASP A 141 10.40 -7.31 -14.56
CA ASP A 141 10.95 -6.10 -15.17
C ASP A 141 10.78 -4.88 -14.25
N ILE A 142 11.26 -3.71 -14.67
CA ILE A 142 11.22 -2.45 -13.89
C ILE A 142 9.80 -1.96 -13.52
N TYR A 143 8.76 -2.54 -14.13
CA TYR A 143 7.37 -2.22 -13.85
C TYR A 143 6.68 -3.37 -13.11
N GLY A 144 7.42 -4.38 -12.64
CA GLY A 144 6.87 -5.51 -11.90
C GLY A 144 6.23 -6.58 -12.79
N ARG A 145 6.38 -6.53 -14.12
CA ARG A 145 5.85 -7.57 -15.00
C ARG A 145 6.76 -8.79 -15.00
N GLN A 146 6.16 -9.96 -14.89
CA GLN A 146 6.90 -11.22 -14.97
C GLN A 146 7.42 -11.45 -16.40
N ARG A 147 8.73 -11.66 -16.55
CA ARG A 147 9.39 -11.86 -17.86
C ARG A 147 9.29 -13.30 -18.37
N LYS A 148 9.19 -14.27 -17.45
CA LYS A 148 9.01 -15.71 -17.72
C LYS A 148 7.53 -16.10 -17.63
N GLN A 149 7.19 -17.36 -17.93
CA GLN A 149 5.79 -17.82 -17.89
C GLN A 149 5.12 -17.49 -16.54
N PRO A 150 3.95 -16.81 -16.53
CA PRO A 150 3.22 -16.52 -15.30
C PRO A 150 2.84 -17.80 -14.57
N SER A 151 3.05 -17.83 -13.26
CA SER A 151 2.66 -18.95 -12.40
C SER A 151 1.86 -18.44 -11.22
N ALA A 152 0.72 -19.07 -10.96
CA ALA A 152 -0.14 -18.75 -9.81
C ALA A 152 0.41 -19.26 -8.47
N PHE A 153 1.63 -19.81 -8.44
CA PHE A 153 2.21 -20.39 -7.23
C PHE A 153 2.46 -19.35 -6.13
N LEU A 154 2.94 -18.16 -6.49
CA LEU A 154 3.23 -17.05 -5.59
C LEU A 154 2.61 -15.76 -6.15
N PRO A 155 1.64 -15.16 -5.44
CA PRO A 155 0.96 -13.96 -5.93
C PRO A 155 1.80 -12.69 -5.71
N PHE A 156 2.78 -12.71 -4.81
CA PHE A 156 3.55 -11.53 -4.44
C PHE A 156 4.46 -11.04 -5.56
N LYS A 157 4.59 -9.72 -5.69
CA LYS A 157 5.43 -9.03 -6.67
C LYS A 157 6.43 -8.14 -5.93
N TYR A 158 6.47 -6.84 -6.19
CA TYR A 158 7.20 -5.94 -5.30
C TYR A 158 6.57 -5.96 -3.89
N GLN A 159 7.32 -5.51 -2.88
CA GLN A 159 6.84 -5.51 -1.50
C GLN A 159 5.45 -4.87 -1.37
N GLY A 160 4.54 -5.57 -0.68
CA GLY A 160 3.15 -5.15 -0.50
C GLY A 160 2.21 -5.47 -1.67
N GLN A 161 2.72 -5.87 -2.83
CA GLN A 161 1.91 -6.15 -4.01
C GLN A 161 1.46 -7.60 -4.08
N TYR A 162 0.15 -7.80 -4.23
CA TYR A 162 -0.49 -9.09 -4.49
C TYR A 162 -1.09 -9.11 -5.90
N GLU A 163 -0.67 -10.02 -6.76
CA GLU A 163 -1.21 -10.15 -8.12
C GLU A 163 -2.60 -10.80 -8.12
N ASP A 164 -3.55 -10.11 -8.77
CA ASP A 164 -4.83 -10.66 -9.15
C ASP A 164 -4.80 -11.09 -10.62
N ALA A 165 -4.43 -12.33 -10.89
CA ALA A 165 -4.33 -12.89 -12.24
C ALA A 165 -5.62 -12.73 -13.07
N GLU A 166 -6.78 -12.67 -12.41
CA GLU A 166 -8.08 -12.46 -13.02
C GLU A 166 -8.30 -11.02 -13.54
N THR A 167 -7.51 -10.05 -13.10
CA THR A 167 -7.53 -8.67 -13.62
C THR A 167 -6.22 -8.25 -14.27
N GLY A 168 -5.11 -8.93 -13.93
CA GLY A 168 -3.76 -8.50 -14.26
C GLY A 168 -3.25 -7.34 -13.41
N LEU A 169 -4.03 -6.89 -12.43
CA LEU A 169 -3.66 -5.81 -11.52
C LEU A 169 -2.97 -6.36 -10.28
N TYR A 170 -2.13 -5.53 -9.69
CA TYR A 170 -1.50 -5.82 -8.41
C TYR A 170 -2.18 -5.01 -7.32
N TYR A 171 -2.85 -5.72 -6.41
CA TYR A 171 -3.44 -5.15 -5.21
C TYR A 171 -2.33 -4.69 -4.26
N ASN A 172 -2.32 -3.40 -3.95
CA ASN A 172 -1.42 -2.77 -3.00
C ASN A 172 -2.25 -2.00 -1.96
N ARG A 173 -2.96 -2.76 -1.11
CA ARG A 173 -3.87 -2.28 -0.06
C ARG A 173 -4.90 -1.25 -0.54
N PHE A 174 -4.56 0.03 -0.53
CA PHE A 174 -5.46 1.13 -0.89
C PHE A 174 -5.55 1.37 -2.40
N ARG A 175 -4.66 0.78 -3.20
CA ARG A 175 -4.61 1.00 -4.65
C ARG A 175 -4.38 -0.28 -5.43
N TYR A 176 -4.70 -0.20 -6.71
CA TYR A 176 -4.44 -1.25 -7.69
C TYR A 176 -3.47 -0.74 -8.73
N TYR A 177 -2.36 -1.44 -8.90
CA TYR A 177 -1.30 -1.11 -9.83
C TYR A 177 -1.45 -1.93 -11.12
N ASP A 178 -1.40 -1.27 -12.27
CA ASP A 178 -1.35 -1.93 -13.58
C ASP A 178 0.12 -1.98 -14.04
N PRO A 179 0.74 -3.18 -14.06
CA PRO A 179 2.13 -3.34 -14.46
C PRO A 179 2.33 -3.12 -15.97
N ASN A 180 1.27 -3.16 -16.79
CA ASN A 180 1.36 -2.84 -18.22
C ASN A 180 1.41 -1.34 -18.47
N ALA A 181 0.67 -0.58 -17.66
CA ALA A 181 0.67 0.89 -17.71
C ALA A 181 1.80 1.50 -16.86
N GLY A 182 2.43 0.72 -15.97
CA GLY A 182 3.43 1.22 -15.04
C GLY A 182 2.86 2.20 -14.02
N SER A 183 1.57 2.10 -13.70
CA SER A 183 0.85 3.10 -12.90
C SER A 183 -0.33 2.50 -12.14
N TYR A 184 -0.74 3.16 -11.06
CA TYR A 184 -1.98 2.91 -10.37
C TYR A 184 -3.19 3.28 -11.22
N ILE A 185 -4.25 2.49 -11.14
CA ILE A 185 -5.50 2.71 -11.90
C ILE A 185 -6.52 3.57 -11.17
N SER A 186 -6.26 3.90 -9.90
CA SER A 186 -6.94 4.96 -9.16
C SER A 186 -6.01 6.14 -8.97
N GLN A 187 -6.60 7.34 -8.87
CA GLN A 187 -5.86 8.47 -8.34
C GLN A 187 -5.36 8.09 -6.95
N ASP A 188 -4.15 8.54 -6.64
CA ASP A 188 -3.63 8.51 -5.31
C ASP A 188 -4.69 9.12 -4.37
N PRO A 189 -5.16 8.38 -3.34
CA PRO A 189 -6.05 8.93 -2.32
C PRO A 189 -5.50 10.23 -1.70
N ILE A 190 -4.19 10.46 -1.78
CA ILE A 190 -3.51 11.66 -1.29
C ILE A 190 -3.36 12.76 -2.36
N GLY A 191 -3.74 12.49 -3.61
CA GLY A 191 -3.76 13.43 -4.74
C GLY A 191 -2.36 13.89 -5.19
N LEU A 192 -2.23 15.12 -5.71
CA LEU A 192 -0.94 15.72 -6.13
C LEU A 192 0.05 15.93 -4.96
N LYS A 193 -0.36 15.55 -3.75
CA LYS A 193 0.41 15.71 -2.52
C LYS A 193 1.38 14.56 -2.29
N GLY A 194 1.33 13.48 -3.09
CA GLY A 194 2.30 12.39 -3.08
C GLY A 194 3.69 12.75 -3.65
N GLY A 195 3.98 14.03 -3.89
CA GLY A 195 5.24 14.50 -4.47
C GLY A 195 5.46 14.11 -5.95
N ASN A 196 4.53 13.37 -6.54
CA ASN A 196 4.50 13.02 -7.95
C ASN A 196 3.47 13.92 -8.66
N PRO A 197 3.86 14.69 -9.70
CA PRO A 197 2.90 15.48 -10.48
C PRO A 197 1.86 14.59 -11.19
N THR A 198 2.09 13.28 -11.23
CA THR A 198 1.22 12.27 -11.80
C THR A 198 0.44 11.59 -10.69
N LEU A 199 -0.86 11.90 -10.59
CA LEU A 199 -1.82 11.32 -9.63
C LEU A 199 -1.90 9.79 -9.63
N TYR A 200 -1.26 9.12 -10.59
CA TYR A 200 -1.39 7.70 -10.85
C TYR A 200 -0.03 6.97 -10.79
N ALA A 201 1.07 7.64 -10.54
CA ALA A 201 2.39 7.00 -10.65
C ALA A 201 2.73 6.13 -9.44
N CYS A 202 3.37 4.99 -9.70
CA CYS A 202 3.90 4.06 -8.70
C CYS A 202 5.41 4.29 -8.61
N VAL A 203 5.80 5.17 -7.67
CA VAL A 203 7.18 5.63 -7.39
C VAL A 203 7.92 6.26 -8.60
N LYS A 204 9.01 7.01 -8.34
CA LYS A 204 9.78 7.70 -9.39
C LYS A 204 10.93 6.84 -9.91
N ASP A 205 11.48 5.95 -9.08
CA ASP A 205 12.52 4.99 -9.46
C ASP A 205 12.31 3.62 -8.76
N SER A 206 11.73 2.67 -9.49
CA SER A 206 11.44 1.32 -8.98
C SER A 206 12.68 0.52 -8.53
N ASN A 207 13.92 0.97 -8.81
CA ASN A 207 15.13 0.28 -8.39
C ASN A 207 15.55 0.59 -6.94
N ASN A 208 15.02 1.67 -6.35
CA ASN A 208 15.38 2.13 -5.01
C ASN A 208 14.16 2.58 -4.17
N GLU A 209 12.96 2.63 -4.76
CA GLU A 209 11.76 3.17 -4.13
C GLU A 209 10.68 2.09 -3.93
N ILE A 210 10.09 2.01 -2.73
CA ILE A 210 9.02 1.06 -2.40
C ILE A 210 7.85 1.82 -1.75
N ASP A 211 6.62 1.56 -2.21
CA ASP A 211 5.38 2.12 -1.66
C ASP A 211 4.58 1.02 -0.96
N VAL A 212 4.79 0.91 0.36
CA VAL A 212 4.36 -0.23 1.17
C VAL A 212 2.94 -0.10 1.74
N CYS A 213 2.48 1.12 2.09
CA CYS A 213 1.17 1.33 2.73
C CYS A 213 0.56 2.74 2.53
N GLY A 214 1.27 3.73 1.98
CA GLY A 214 0.73 5.08 1.74
C GLY A 214 0.36 5.94 2.98
N LEU A 215 0.91 5.71 4.18
CA LEU A 215 0.58 6.45 5.42
C LEU A 215 1.84 7.03 6.12
N ASN A 216 1.70 8.20 6.77
CA ASN A 216 2.80 9.07 7.22
C ASN A 216 2.89 9.26 8.76
N VAL A 217 4.07 9.07 9.33
CA VAL A 217 4.42 9.23 10.76
C VAL A 217 5.48 10.33 10.93
N PHE A 218 5.35 11.14 11.99
CA PHE A 218 6.15 12.35 12.25
C PHE A 218 7.01 12.22 13.51
N TRP A 219 8.03 13.06 13.63
CA TRP A 219 8.84 13.13 14.85
C TRP A 219 9.43 14.53 15.08
N SER A 220 9.72 14.85 16.34
CA SER A 220 10.38 16.08 16.77
C SER A 220 11.17 15.87 18.05
N GLY A 221 12.29 16.59 18.22
CA GLY A 221 13.15 16.44 19.41
C GLY A 221 14.37 15.53 19.20
N GLY A 222 14.80 15.34 17.95
CA GLY A 222 16.08 14.70 17.64
C GLY A 222 16.02 13.18 17.48
N VAL A 223 17.20 12.56 17.44
CA VAL A 223 17.41 11.14 17.08
C VAL A 223 16.58 10.17 17.93
N ASP A 224 16.34 10.50 19.20
CA ASP A 224 15.55 9.66 20.11
C ASP A 224 14.09 9.54 19.64
N ALA A 225 13.48 10.68 19.27
CA ALA A 225 12.14 10.71 18.70
C ALA A 225 12.09 10.09 17.29
N GLN A 226 13.12 10.33 16.48
CA GLN A 226 13.24 9.73 15.15
C GLN A 226 13.28 8.20 15.21
N ASN A 227 14.07 7.65 16.15
CA ASN A 227 14.17 6.20 16.34
C ASN A 227 12.84 5.60 16.81
N ALA A 228 12.16 6.25 17.76
CA ALA A 228 10.84 5.81 18.22
C ALA A 228 9.80 5.84 17.09
N ALA A 229 9.76 6.91 16.30
CA ALA A 229 8.89 7.03 15.14
C ALA A 229 9.20 5.98 14.07
N ARG A 230 10.48 5.70 13.81
CA ARG A 230 10.91 4.67 12.86
C ARG A 230 10.47 3.27 13.30
N ILE A 231 10.59 2.95 14.59
CA ILE A 231 10.12 1.67 15.15
C ILE A 231 8.61 1.56 15.01
N PHE A 232 7.87 2.61 15.41
CA PHE A 232 6.43 2.64 15.32
C PHE A 232 5.94 2.50 13.87
N ALA A 233 6.52 3.27 12.94
CA ALA A 233 6.18 3.24 11.53
C ALA A 233 6.36 1.83 10.96
N LYS A 234 7.49 1.17 11.23
CA LYS A 234 7.73 -0.23 10.83
C LYS A 234 6.68 -1.18 11.39
N GLN A 235 6.35 -1.09 12.68
CA GLN A 235 5.36 -1.97 13.33
C GLN A 235 3.93 -1.77 12.79
N LYS A 236 3.59 -0.55 12.37
CA LYS A 236 2.27 -0.21 11.80
C LYS A 236 2.20 -0.32 10.29
N GLY A 237 3.35 -0.60 9.65
CA GLY A 237 3.53 -0.52 8.20
C GLY A 237 3.41 0.91 7.66
N ASP A 238 3.49 1.94 8.49
CA ASP A 238 3.53 3.33 8.04
C ASP A 238 4.97 3.74 7.63
N THR A 239 5.16 4.97 7.17
CA THR A 239 6.48 5.52 6.84
C THR A 239 6.76 6.83 7.58
N ILE A 240 8.01 7.09 7.96
CA ILE A 240 8.46 8.46 8.31
C ILE A 240 9.08 9.11 7.09
N LEU A 241 9.22 10.44 7.09
CA LEU A 241 9.78 11.17 5.97
C LEU A 241 11.14 10.61 5.52
N GLU A 242 12.03 10.30 6.45
CA GLU A 242 13.39 9.78 6.19
C GLU A 242 13.42 8.31 5.74
N MET A 243 12.29 7.60 5.87
CA MET A 243 12.12 6.27 5.28
C MET A 243 11.60 6.33 3.86
N THR A 244 11.07 7.49 3.43
CA THR A 244 10.69 7.68 2.02
C THR A 244 11.94 7.87 1.17
N PRO A 245 11.91 7.44 -0.10
CA PRO A 245 13.00 7.72 -1.03
C PRO A 245 13.29 9.20 -1.21
N HIS A 246 12.25 10.04 -1.15
CA HIS A 246 12.42 11.48 -1.22
C HIS A 246 13.19 12.02 -0.02
N GLY A 247 12.89 11.54 1.19
CA GLY A 247 13.64 11.87 2.41
C GLY A 247 15.08 11.35 2.38
N GLN A 248 15.32 10.12 1.90
CA GLN A 248 16.67 9.57 1.76
C GLN A 248 17.52 10.35 0.75
N ALA A 249 16.94 10.69 -0.41
CA ALA A 249 17.60 11.51 -1.42
C ALA A 249 17.87 12.94 -0.89
N LEU A 250 16.94 13.49 -0.11
CA LEU A 250 17.11 14.80 0.51
C LEU A 250 18.22 14.76 1.58
N GLU A 251 18.30 13.71 2.38
CA GLU A 251 19.37 13.51 3.37
C GLU A 251 20.75 13.44 2.69
N GLU A 252 20.85 12.64 1.63
CA GLU A 252 22.09 12.50 0.85
C GLU A 252 22.49 13.80 0.13
N TRP A 253 21.53 14.58 -0.36
CA TRP A 253 21.78 15.88 -0.99
C TRP A 253 22.18 16.94 0.05
N THR A 254 21.50 16.98 1.18
CA THR A 254 21.70 18.04 2.18
C THR A 254 22.86 17.78 3.14
N LYS A 255 23.45 16.58 3.15
CA LYS A 255 24.51 16.19 4.09
C LYS A 255 25.75 17.10 4.11
N ASN A 256 26.02 17.79 3.00
CA ASN A 256 27.18 18.68 2.85
C ASN A 256 26.79 20.15 2.65
N LEU A 257 25.49 20.50 2.81
CA LEU A 257 25.00 21.86 2.63
C LEU A 257 24.96 22.60 3.97
N ASP A 258 25.00 23.93 3.93
CA ASP A 258 24.79 24.73 5.14
C ASP A 258 23.36 24.52 5.68
N TRP A 259 23.26 24.25 6.99
CA TRP A 259 21.97 23.91 7.60
C TRP A 259 20.96 25.06 7.50
N GLU A 260 21.32 26.28 7.90
CA GLU A 260 20.35 27.38 8.04
C GLU A 260 19.94 27.97 6.70
N THR A 261 20.87 28.05 5.74
CA THR A 261 20.65 28.77 4.48
C THR A 261 20.23 27.86 3.32
N GLU A 262 20.63 26.59 3.32
CA GLU A 262 20.46 25.70 2.16
C GLU A 262 19.62 24.46 2.49
N ALA A 263 19.95 23.72 3.55
CA ALA A 263 19.27 22.46 3.86
C ALA A 263 17.88 22.67 4.48
N LYS A 264 17.77 23.56 5.48
CA LYS A 264 16.54 23.78 6.26
C LYS A 264 15.33 24.16 5.40
N PRO A 265 15.42 25.06 4.41
CA PRO A 265 14.27 25.36 3.55
C PRO A 265 13.78 24.14 2.74
N LEU A 266 14.71 23.28 2.30
CA LEU A 266 14.38 22.05 1.57
C LEU A 266 13.70 21.03 2.47
N TRP A 267 14.21 20.85 3.69
CA TRP A 267 13.59 19.98 4.70
C TRP A 267 12.21 20.49 5.13
N GLN A 268 12.04 21.80 5.35
CA GLN A 268 10.75 22.40 5.69
C GLN A 268 9.72 22.23 4.57
N LYS A 269 10.13 22.42 3.31
CA LYS A 269 9.25 22.19 2.16
C LYS A 269 8.81 20.73 2.09
N THR A 270 9.76 19.82 2.22
CA THR A 270 9.53 18.37 2.13
C THR A 270 8.66 17.86 3.28
N SER A 271 8.87 18.36 4.49
CA SER A 271 8.04 18.12 5.67
C SER A 271 6.60 18.63 5.50
N LYS A 272 6.40 19.82 4.89
CA LYS A 272 5.06 20.32 4.54
C LYS A 272 4.34 19.44 3.51
N ASP A 273 5.07 19.00 2.50
CA ASP A 273 4.52 18.11 1.47
C ASP A 273 4.14 16.75 2.07
N PHE A 274 4.95 16.24 3.01
CA PHE A 274 4.69 15.03 3.79
C PHE A 274 3.47 15.17 4.72
N ALA A 275 3.33 16.27 5.46
CA ALA A 275 2.09 16.59 6.21
C ALA A 275 0.89 16.76 5.27
N GLY A 276 1.12 17.31 4.09
CA GLY A 276 0.14 17.47 3.04
C GLY A 276 -0.44 16.14 2.56
N SER A 277 0.38 15.09 2.47
CA SER A 277 -0.04 13.77 2.00
C SER A 277 -0.69 12.87 3.05
N THR A 278 -0.57 13.15 4.35
CA THR A 278 -1.10 12.24 5.39
C THR A 278 -2.60 12.01 5.32
N VAL A 279 -3.04 10.76 5.28
CA VAL A 279 -4.46 10.36 5.35
C VAL A 279 -4.67 9.41 6.54
N GLY A 280 -5.93 9.19 6.95
CA GLY A 280 -6.22 8.40 8.15
C GLY A 280 -5.85 9.16 9.42
N GLU A 281 -5.02 8.56 10.27
CA GLU A 281 -4.55 9.14 11.53
C GLU A 281 -3.06 9.51 11.41
N ALA A 282 -2.65 10.60 12.05
CA ALA A 282 -1.26 11.01 12.13
C ALA A 282 -0.70 10.73 13.52
N HIS A 283 0.49 10.13 13.59
CA HIS A 283 1.23 9.94 14.82
C HIS A 283 2.49 10.82 14.81
N VAL A 284 2.72 11.55 15.89
CA VAL A 284 3.98 12.29 16.11
C VAL A 284 4.69 11.81 17.36
N PHE A 285 5.99 11.58 17.28
CA PHE A 285 6.84 11.29 18.43
C PHE A 285 7.62 12.53 18.85
N ILE A 286 7.47 12.96 20.10
CA ILE A 286 8.09 14.18 20.61
C ILE A 286 8.99 13.82 21.78
N TYR A 287 10.31 13.99 21.62
CA TYR A 287 11.25 13.89 22.74
C TYR A 287 11.29 15.22 23.50
N GLU A 288 10.62 15.27 24.65
CA GLU A 288 10.38 16.50 25.41
C GLU A 288 11.67 17.28 25.74
N PRO A 289 12.79 16.64 26.15
CA PRO A 289 14.01 17.37 26.53
C PRO A 289 14.63 18.19 25.40
N LYS A 290 14.38 17.85 24.13
CA LYS A 290 14.93 18.54 22.95
C LYS A 290 13.85 19.19 22.08
N TYR A 291 12.60 19.12 22.50
CA TYR A 291 11.48 19.65 21.74
C TYR A 291 11.44 21.18 21.80
N ARG A 292 11.36 21.82 20.63
CA ARG A 292 11.43 23.29 20.49
C ARG A 292 10.08 23.99 20.69
N GLY A 293 9.03 23.27 21.09
CA GLY A 293 7.70 23.83 21.29
C GLY A 293 7.15 24.49 20.04
N ALA A 294 6.57 25.68 20.22
CA ALA A 294 5.99 26.53 19.17
C ALA A 294 6.98 26.92 18.04
N ASN A 295 8.29 26.68 18.22
CA ASN A 295 9.32 26.93 17.21
C ASN A 295 9.76 25.67 16.44
N SER A 296 9.11 24.53 16.66
CA SER A 296 9.37 23.30 15.91
C SER A 296 8.69 23.33 14.54
N VAL A 297 9.29 22.65 13.55
CA VAL A 297 8.68 22.41 12.23
C VAL A 297 7.32 21.73 12.39
N TRP A 298 7.21 20.79 13.33
CA TRP A 298 5.95 20.16 13.72
C TRP A 298 4.84 21.18 14.06
N GLU A 299 5.10 22.10 14.99
CA GLU A 299 4.08 23.07 15.42
C GLU A 299 3.79 24.16 14.37
N GLN A 300 4.80 24.59 13.61
CA GLN A 300 4.67 25.72 12.69
C GLN A 300 4.11 25.30 11.32
N ASP A 301 4.45 24.10 10.88
CA ASP A 301 4.28 23.68 9.49
C ASP A 301 3.39 22.44 9.39
N GLU A 302 3.70 21.35 10.09
CA GLU A 302 3.05 20.05 9.90
C GLU A 302 1.68 19.96 10.57
N LEU A 303 1.59 20.28 11.88
CA LEU A 303 0.36 20.21 12.66
C LEU A 303 -0.75 21.12 12.12
N PRO A 304 -0.50 22.37 11.68
CA PRO A 304 -1.53 23.21 11.07
C PRO A 304 -2.10 22.61 9.77
N ILE A 305 -1.27 21.94 8.96
CA ILE A 305 -1.71 21.26 7.73
C ILE A 305 -2.62 20.08 8.08
N LEU A 306 -2.22 19.24 9.04
CA LEU A 306 -3.00 18.09 9.50
C LEU A 306 -4.35 18.53 10.10
N LYS A 307 -4.34 19.60 10.91
CA LYS A 307 -5.57 20.20 11.47
C LYS A 307 -6.52 20.73 10.40
N LYS A 308 -5.98 21.44 9.40
CA LYS A 308 -6.78 21.95 8.27
C LYS A 308 -7.42 20.82 7.46
N LYS A 309 -6.79 19.65 7.43
CA LYS A 309 -7.31 18.45 6.75
C LYS A 309 -8.29 17.64 7.61
N GLY A 310 -8.47 17.98 8.88
CA GLY A 310 -9.30 17.18 9.80
C GLY A 310 -8.73 15.78 10.07
N ILE A 311 -7.41 15.65 10.05
CA ILE A 311 -6.72 14.37 10.31
C ILE A 311 -6.58 14.20 11.83
N PRO A 312 -7.13 13.14 12.44
CA PRO A 312 -6.89 12.85 13.85
C PRO A 312 -5.38 12.77 14.13
N VAL A 313 -4.91 13.47 15.16
CA VAL A 313 -3.47 13.52 15.50
C VAL A 313 -3.24 12.97 16.90
N PHE A 314 -2.34 11.99 17.00
CA PHE A 314 -1.89 11.36 18.23
C PHE A 314 -0.44 11.74 18.52
N GLU A 315 -0.24 12.40 19.64
CA GLU A 315 1.05 12.84 20.14
C GLU A 315 1.61 11.83 21.14
N HIS A 316 2.82 11.33 20.86
CA HIS A 316 3.58 10.41 21.70
C HIS A 316 4.75 11.17 22.33
N LYS A 317 4.58 11.63 23.57
CA LYS A 317 5.61 12.36 24.31
C LYS A 317 6.55 11.39 25.02
N ILE A 318 7.84 11.54 24.74
CA ILE A 318 8.94 10.75 25.31
C ILE A 318 9.67 11.63 26.32
N ASP A 319 9.67 11.22 27.58
CA ASP A 319 10.40 11.92 28.63
C ASP A 319 11.90 11.56 28.65
N ALA A 320 12.68 12.18 29.55
CA ALA A 320 14.12 11.95 29.65
C ALA A 320 14.48 10.51 30.04
N ASP A 321 13.56 9.79 30.69
CA ASP A 321 13.73 8.40 31.13
C ASP A 321 13.24 7.40 30.05
N GLY A 322 12.75 7.89 28.91
CA GLY A 322 12.28 7.10 27.79
C GLY A 322 10.83 6.62 27.89
N ASN A 323 10.06 7.08 28.88
CA ASN A 323 8.65 6.73 29.00
C ASN A 323 7.82 7.48 27.95
N ILE A 324 6.85 6.78 27.34
CA ILE A 324 5.99 7.34 26.30
C ILE A 324 4.58 7.59 26.86
N LYS A 325 4.08 8.82 26.69
CA LYS A 325 2.69 9.20 26.97
C LYS A 325 1.98 9.57 25.68
N VAL A 326 0.84 8.93 25.41
CA VAL A 326 0.06 9.14 24.19
C VAL A 326 -1.16 10.00 24.46
N LYS A 327 -1.39 11.01 23.63
CA LYS A 327 -2.58 11.86 23.69
C LYS A 327 -3.08 12.21 22.30
N GLN A 328 -4.39 12.08 22.07
CA GLN A 328 -5.02 12.65 20.88
C GLN A 328 -5.16 14.17 21.06
N ILE A 329 -4.59 14.93 20.12
CA ILE A 329 -4.54 16.41 20.15
C ILE A 329 -5.41 17.06 19.06
N HIS A 330 -5.95 16.27 18.13
CA HIS A 330 -6.92 16.70 17.14
C HIS A 330 -7.91 15.57 16.81
N HIS A 331 -9.18 15.94 16.60
CA HIS A 331 -10.31 15.04 16.37
C HIS A 331 -10.75 15.06 14.92
#